data_AF-A0A7G9T571-F1
#
_entry.id   AF-A0A7G9T571-F1
#
_cell.length_a   1.000
_cell.length_b   1.000
_cell.length_c   1.000
_cell.angle_alpha   90.00
_cell.angle_beta   90.00
_cell.angle_gamma   90.00
#
_symmetry.space_group_name_H-M   'P 1'
#
loop_
_entity.id
_entity.type
_entity.pdbx_description
1 polymer ?
#
loop_
_entity_poly.entity_id
_entity_poly.type
_entity_poly.pdbx_seq_one_letter_code
_entity_poly.pdbx_strand_id
1 'polypeptide(L)'
;MKFTQNTKQIVVGSLMVSMMSGMMLNSQGEILASSQIHQNNEVKNTTRDTVKVGKAEVTFIDDTTGALLYVETVIGPVGNQCDYLAVYPINAYMAQGYRLVSNDFPDDGIVYTEKTQQYTVHLEHAVTVIDPEHPQVPGEPINPEYPEGVKWPEGVDEQGLTDTVKETIHYLYDDGSIAAPNQVNEIKFTHQMTIDNVTGAIVQDQGWQGQPQDSFGAVQSPDIPGYTPDYTQIDTIQHVKHDSEDIDKTIIYSKPVDNNHQTDTKPTVSEKEQVVQFKHAGEQETSNPVALPQTGQDNHWQTSIYLLLSLVMSLAIVWIMPWLKKSK
;
A
#
# COMPACT_ATOMS: atom_id res chain seq x y z
N MET A 1 44.72 -34.08 4.15
CA MET A 1 44.48 -33.20 2.98
C MET A 1 43.62 -32.04 3.45
N LYS A 2 44.05 -30.80 3.17
CA LYS A 2 43.31 -29.58 3.54
C LYS A 2 42.06 -29.47 2.67
N PHE A 3 40.87 -29.38 3.27
CA PHE A 3 39.67 -28.97 2.54
C PHE A 3 39.63 -27.44 2.54
N THR A 4 39.94 -26.85 1.39
CA THR A 4 39.84 -25.41 1.18
C THR A 4 38.36 -25.04 1.10
N GLN A 5 37.86 -24.34 2.12
CA GLN A 5 36.61 -23.60 2.08
C GLN A 5 36.76 -22.47 1.05
N ASN A 6 36.11 -22.60 -0.10
CA ASN A 6 36.00 -21.51 -1.06
C ASN A 6 34.74 -20.72 -0.76
N THR A 7 34.91 -19.64 0.00
CA THR A 7 33.96 -18.54 0.12
C THR A 7 33.86 -17.84 -1.24
N LYS A 8 32.66 -17.77 -1.83
CA LYS A 8 32.34 -16.80 -2.89
C LYS A 8 31.01 -16.12 -2.58
N GLN A 9 31.07 -14.80 -2.67
CA GLN A 9 30.05 -13.83 -2.30
C GLN A 9 29.04 -13.52 -3.43
N ILE A 10 27.77 -13.37 -3.01
CA ILE A 10 26.69 -12.37 -3.28
C ILE A 10 26.36 -11.87 -4.72
N VAL A 11 25.04 -11.66 -4.89
CA VAL A 11 24.19 -10.90 -5.86
C VAL A 11 23.94 -11.61 -7.21
N VAL A 12 22.73 -11.75 -7.80
CA VAL A 12 21.52 -10.89 -7.90
C VAL A 12 20.28 -11.74 -8.29
N GLY A 13 19.08 -11.30 -7.87
CA GLY A 13 17.81 -11.49 -8.60
C GLY A 13 17.24 -12.90 -8.66
N SER A 14 16.18 -13.17 -7.88
CA SER A 14 15.50 -14.48 -7.83
C SER A 14 16.43 -15.60 -7.33
N LEU A 15 16.99 -15.42 -6.13
CA LEU A 15 17.88 -16.39 -5.53
C LEU A 15 17.09 -17.37 -4.66
N MET A 16 16.55 -18.42 -5.28
CA MET A 16 16.39 -19.71 -4.60
C MET A 16 17.77 -20.10 -4.05
N VAL A 17 17.98 -20.01 -2.73
CA VAL A 17 19.11 -20.65 -2.08
C VAL A 17 18.83 -22.15 -2.07
N SER A 18 18.97 -22.78 -3.24
CA SER A 18 19.07 -24.23 -3.32
C SER A 18 20.45 -24.58 -2.80
N MET A 19 20.54 -24.97 -1.53
CA MET A 19 21.65 -25.79 -1.07
C MET A 19 21.46 -27.16 -1.73
N MET A 20 21.86 -27.29 -3.00
CA MET A 20 21.83 -28.55 -3.73
C MET A 20 22.66 -29.60 -2.97
N SER A 21 21.99 -30.43 -2.16
CA SER A 21 22.54 -31.71 -1.74
C SER A 21 22.49 -32.64 -2.97
N GLY A 22 23.54 -32.57 -3.79
CA GLY A 22 23.67 -33.32 -5.03
C GLY A 22 23.89 -34.82 -4.80
N MET A 23 22.89 -35.54 -4.30
CA MET A 23 22.87 -37.00 -4.27
C MET A 23 21.77 -37.53 -5.20
N MET A 24 22.19 -38.20 -6.28
CA MET A 24 21.29 -38.89 -7.22
C MET A 24 20.74 -40.16 -6.56
N LEU A 25 19.40 -40.25 -6.48
CA LEU A 25 18.68 -41.38 -5.89
C LEU A 25 18.14 -42.31 -7.00
N ASN A 26 18.05 -43.62 -6.74
CA ASN A 26 17.33 -44.55 -7.62
C ASN A 26 15.81 -44.50 -7.39
N SER A 27 15.03 -45.25 -8.20
CA SER A 27 13.56 -45.32 -8.11
C SER A 27 13.01 -45.88 -6.79
N GLN A 28 13.87 -46.42 -5.92
CA GLN A 28 13.54 -46.86 -4.56
C GLN A 28 14.03 -45.89 -3.47
N GLY A 29 14.67 -44.77 -3.83
CA GLY A 29 15.19 -43.78 -2.88
C GLY A 29 16.57 -44.10 -2.32
N GLU A 30 17.42 -44.90 -2.99
CA GLU A 30 18.77 -45.23 -2.51
C GLU A 30 19.84 -44.35 -3.18
N ILE A 31 20.89 -43.95 -2.43
CA ILE A 31 22.02 -43.16 -2.96
C ILE A 31 22.89 -44.02 -3.88
N LEU A 32 23.12 -43.57 -5.12
CA LEU A 32 24.09 -44.18 -6.03
C LEU A 32 25.52 -43.69 -5.71
N ALA A 33 26.21 -44.34 -4.77
CA ALA A 33 27.65 -44.16 -4.61
C ALA A 33 28.40 -45.14 -5.53
N SER A 34 28.87 -44.68 -6.71
CA SER A 34 29.83 -45.45 -7.49
C SER A 34 31.26 -45.13 -7.03
N SER A 35 31.87 -46.00 -6.21
CA SER A 35 33.33 -46.06 -6.10
C SER A 35 33.86 -47.18 -7.01
N GLN A 36 34.55 -46.81 -8.09
CA GLN A 36 35.38 -47.75 -8.83
C GLN A 36 36.76 -47.74 -8.19
N ILE A 37 37.04 -48.72 -7.32
CA ILE A 37 38.41 -48.98 -6.87
C ILE A 37 38.99 -50.02 -7.83
N HIS A 38 39.79 -49.58 -8.79
CA HIS A 38 40.67 -50.50 -9.50
C HIS A 38 41.93 -50.70 -8.66
N GLN A 39 42.00 -51.82 -7.94
CA GLN A 39 43.26 -52.56 -7.73
C GLN A 39 43.00 -53.99 -7.20
N ASN A 40 43.44 -54.96 -8.01
CA ASN A 40 43.78 -56.35 -7.69
C ASN A 40 42.66 -57.34 -7.31
N ASN A 41 42.08 -57.97 -8.33
CA ASN A 41 41.85 -59.42 -8.49
C ASN A 41 41.55 -60.32 -7.26
N GLU A 42 40.65 -59.89 -6.38
CA GLU A 42 39.75 -60.79 -5.64
C GLU A 42 38.33 -60.25 -5.81
N VAL A 43 37.41 -61.04 -6.38
CA VAL A 43 35.98 -60.76 -6.25
C VAL A 43 35.59 -61.10 -4.82
N LYS A 44 35.93 -60.21 -3.88
CA LYS A 44 35.27 -60.18 -2.59
C LYS A 44 33.88 -59.63 -2.87
N ASN A 45 32.89 -60.52 -2.81
CA ASN A 45 31.48 -60.13 -2.79
C ASN A 45 31.26 -59.36 -1.47
N THR A 46 31.60 -58.07 -1.47
CA THR A 46 31.26 -57.15 -0.40
C THR A 46 29.78 -56.89 -0.55
N THR A 47 28.97 -57.48 0.33
CA THR A 47 27.58 -57.08 0.54
C THR A 47 27.58 -55.56 0.66
N ARG A 48 26.96 -54.84 -0.28
CA ARG A 48 26.72 -53.40 -0.10
C ARG A 48 25.79 -53.28 1.10
N ASP A 49 26.28 -52.78 2.21
CA ASP A 49 25.41 -52.24 3.24
C ASP A 49 24.65 -51.08 2.60
N THR A 50 23.36 -51.30 2.35
CA THR A 50 22.46 -50.28 1.83
C THR A 50 22.33 -49.19 2.88
N VAL A 51 22.85 -48.00 2.60
CA VAL A 51 22.68 -46.85 3.50
C VAL A 51 21.23 -46.42 3.45
N LYS A 52 20.50 -46.60 4.56
CA LYS A 52 19.15 -46.06 4.70
C LYS A 52 19.21 -44.53 4.68
N VAL A 53 18.35 -43.90 3.88
CA VAL A 53 18.21 -42.45 3.84
C VAL A 53 16.92 -42.00 4.49
N GLY A 54 17.00 -40.91 5.24
CA GLY A 54 15.86 -40.16 5.75
C GLY A 54 15.58 -38.93 4.91
N LYS A 55 14.35 -38.42 5.02
CA LYS A 55 13.88 -37.21 4.33
C LYS A 55 13.26 -36.26 5.37
N ALA A 56 13.55 -34.98 5.28
CA ALA A 56 12.81 -33.94 5.98
C ALA A 56 12.30 -32.88 4.99
N GLU A 57 11.07 -32.43 5.18
CA GLU A 57 10.43 -31.37 4.41
C GLU A 57 10.18 -30.17 5.33
N VAL A 58 10.59 -28.98 4.89
CA VAL A 58 10.37 -27.72 5.61
C VAL A 58 9.52 -26.82 4.73
N THR A 59 8.29 -26.56 5.14
CA THR A 59 7.28 -25.83 4.38
C THR A 59 7.18 -24.40 4.90
N PHE A 60 7.34 -23.41 4.03
CA PHE A 60 7.19 -21.99 4.35
C PHE A 60 5.84 -21.51 3.84
N ILE A 61 5.02 -20.98 4.75
CA ILE A 61 3.66 -20.53 4.48
C ILE A 61 3.56 -19.04 4.77
N ASP A 62 2.90 -18.32 3.88
CA ASP A 62 2.44 -16.95 4.10
C ASP A 62 1.03 -16.98 4.69
N ASP A 63 0.90 -16.60 5.95
CA ASP A 63 -0.35 -16.54 6.69
C ASP A 63 -1.25 -15.37 6.25
N THR A 64 -0.68 -14.32 5.63
CA THR A 64 -1.46 -13.18 5.13
C THR A 64 -2.30 -13.58 3.93
N THR A 65 -1.72 -14.35 3.00
CA THR A 65 -2.40 -14.76 1.76
C THR A 65 -2.87 -16.22 1.77
N GLY A 66 -2.34 -17.03 2.69
CA GLY A 66 -2.47 -18.49 2.69
C GLY A 66 -1.59 -19.19 1.65
N ALA A 67 -0.66 -18.47 1.01
CA ALA A 67 0.18 -19.02 -0.04
C ALA A 67 1.30 -19.93 0.49
N LEU A 68 1.60 -20.99 -0.26
CA LEU A 68 2.84 -21.73 -0.10
C LEU A 68 3.97 -20.91 -0.72
N LEU A 69 4.90 -20.45 0.11
CA LEU A 69 6.06 -19.69 -0.34
C LEU A 69 7.13 -20.61 -0.91
N TYR A 70 7.51 -21.63 -0.14
CA TYR A 70 8.62 -22.51 -0.47
C TYR A 70 8.53 -23.84 0.27
N VAL A 71 9.06 -24.91 -0.32
CA VAL A 71 9.30 -26.18 0.37
C VAL A 71 10.75 -26.57 0.17
N GLU A 72 11.51 -26.64 1.25
CA GLU A 72 12.83 -27.24 1.25
C GLU A 72 12.69 -28.74 1.49
N THR A 73 13.41 -29.55 0.72
CA THR A 73 13.52 -30.99 0.95
C THR A 73 14.98 -31.35 1.17
N VAL A 74 15.29 -31.79 2.39
CA VAL A 74 16.63 -32.25 2.75
C VAL A 74 16.66 -33.76 2.94
N ILE A 75 17.72 -34.39 2.43
CA ILE A 75 17.89 -35.84 2.42
C ILE A 75 19.28 -36.18 2.92
N GLY A 76 19.37 -37.17 3.79
CA GLY A 76 20.65 -37.64 4.32
C GLY A 76 20.55 -39.03 4.95
N PRO A 77 21.69 -39.64 5.31
CA PRO A 77 21.70 -40.93 5.98
C PRO A 77 20.95 -40.89 7.32
N VAL A 78 20.14 -41.91 7.60
CA VAL A 78 19.43 -42.03 8.88
C VAL A 78 20.42 -42.05 10.04
N GLY A 79 20.12 -41.28 11.08
CA GLY A 79 20.97 -41.12 12.28
C GLY A 79 22.01 -40.00 12.17
N ASN A 80 22.20 -39.40 11.00
CA ASN A 80 23.11 -38.26 10.83
C ASN A 80 22.40 -36.94 11.09
N GLN A 81 23.19 -35.94 11.55
CA GLN A 81 22.74 -34.55 11.69
C GLN A 81 22.50 -33.91 10.31
N CYS A 82 21.47 -33.08 10.23
CA CYS A 82 21.19 -32.22 9.11
C CYS A 82 21.83 -30.84 9.33
N ASP A 83 22.60 -30.37 8.35
CA ASP A 83 23.28 -29.07 8.39
C ASP A 83 22.38 -27.91 7.91
N TYR A 84 21.15 -28.18 7.48
CA TYR A 84 20.20 -27.16 7.07
C TYR A 84 19.64 -26.41 8.27
N LEU A 85 19.60 -25.08 8.17
CA LEU A 85 19.06 -24.17 9.17
C LEU A 85 17.99 -23.26 8.55
N ALA A 86 16.76 -23.31 9.08
CA ALA A 86 15.64 -22.50 8.59
C ALA A 86 15.84 -20.98 8.81
N VAL A 87 16.73 -20.58 9.72
CA VAL A 87 17.01 -19.16 10.02
C VAL A 87 17.45 -18.36 8.79
N TYR A 88 18.17 -18.98 7.83
CA TYR A 88 18.62 -18.28 6.62
C TYR A 88 17.48 -17.89 5.68
N PRO A 89 16.60 -18.80 5.23
CA PRO A 89 15.43 -18.41 4.44
C PRO A 89 14.46 -17.54 5.23
N ILE A 90 14.30 -17.74 6.56
CA ILE A 90 13.49 -16.84 7.40
C ILE A 90 14.01 -15.40 7.30
N ASN A 91 15.31 -15.19 7.51
CA ASN A 91 15.91 -13.85 7.42
C ASN A 91 15.78 -13.25 6.00
N ALA A 92 15.84 -14.09 4.96
CA ALA A 92 15.62 -13.64 3.59
C ALA A 92 14.19 -13.16 3.35
N TYR A 93 13.17 -13.81 3.92
CA TYR A 93 11.79 -13.35 3.88
C TYR A 93 11.58 -12.09 4.73
N MET A 94 12.19 -12.02 5.92
CA MET A 94 12.14 -10.81 6.74
C MET A 94 12.73 -9.59 6.01
N ALA A 95 13.82 -9.79 5.27
CA ALA A 95 14.41 -8.74 4.44
C ALA A 95 13.48 -8.29 3.29
N GLN A 96 12.54 -9.14 2.87
CA GLN A 96 11.53 -8.85 1.84
C GLN A 96 10.23 -8.28 2.41
N GLY A 97 10.18 -7.94 3.71
CA GLY A 97 9.01 -7.32 4.32
C GLY A 97 8.08 -8.29 5.06
N TYR A 98 8.46 -9.56 5.23
CA TYR A 98 7.73 -10.49 6.08
C TYR A 98 8.09 -10.33 7.57
N ARG A 99 7.24 -10.86 8.44
CA ARG A 99 7.47 -11.09 9.86
C ARG A 99 7.31 -12.58 10.16
N LEU A 100 8.19 -13.14 10.98
CA LEU A 100 8.07 -14.52 11.46
C LEU A 100 6.89 -14.64 12.45
N VAL A 101 6.00 -15.57 12.17
CA VAL A 101 4.87 -15.94 13.06
C VAL A 101 5.25 -17.15 13.91
N SER A 102 5.72 -18.23 13.27
CA SER A 102 6.20 -19.42 13.97
C SER A 102 7.21 -20.23 13.14
N ASN A 103 8.08 -20.97 13.83
CA ASN A 103 9.02 -21.91 13.25
C ASN A 103 9.02 -23.18 14.10
N ASP A 104 8.61 -24.32 13.53
CA ASP A 104 8.69 -25.61 14.21
C ASP A 104 9.99 -26.41 13.86
N PHE A 105 10.82 -25.90 12.94
CA PHE A 105 12.10 -26.50 12.59
C PHE A 105 13.13 -26.16 13.69
N PRO A 106 13.77 -27.15 14.32
CA PRO A 106 14.72 -26.90 15.40
C PRO A 106 15.92 -26.06 14.98
N ASP A 107 16.31 -25.09 15.81
CA ASP A 107 17.39 -24.13 15.51
C ASP A 107 18.77 -24.78 15.33
N ASP A 108 19.02 -25.91 16.01
CA ASP A 108 20.27 -26.68 15.90
C ASP A 108 20.22 -27.74 14.77
N GLY A 109 19.15 -27.77 13.98
CA GLY A 109 18.90 -28.77 12.96
C GLY A 109 18.26 -30.06 13.49
N ILE A 110 18.14 -31.06 12.62
CA ILE A 110 17.45 -32.33 12.90
C ILE A 110 18.38 -33.52 12.69
N VAL A 111 18.08 -34.64 13.33
CA VAL A 111 18.67 -35.94 12.97
C VAL A 111 17.71 -36.66 12.03
N TYR A 112 18.23 -37.16 10.90
CA TYR A 112 17.42 -37.88 9.92
C TYR A 112 16.86 -39.19 10.50
N THR A 113 15.57 -39.42 10.32
CA THR A 113 14.92 -40.70 10.71
C THR A 113 14.48 -41.50 9.48
N GLU A 114 14.10 -42.77 9.69
CA GLU A 114 13.53 -43.60 8.60
C GLU A 114 12.17 -43.08 8.11
N LYS A 115 11.45 -42.30 8.95
CA LYS A 115 10.19 -41.67 8.56
C LYS A 115 10.47 -40.27 8.02
N THR A 116 9.67 -39.86 7.04
CA THR A 116 9.70 -38.46 6.60
C THR A 116 9.30 -37.55 7.75
N GLN A 117 10.18 -36.61 8.07
CA GLN A 117 9.93 -35.55 9.05
C GLN A 117 9.36 -34.34 8.31
N GLN A 118 8.37 -33.67 8.91
CA GLN A 118 7.74 -32.49 8.33
C GLN A 118 7.79 -31.36 9.33
N TYR A 119 8.13 -30.18 8.83
CA TYR A 119 8.29 -28.94 9.56
C TYR A 119 7.60 -27.83 8.77
N THR A 120 7.04 -26.86 9.47
CA THR A 120 6.36 -25.69 8.95
C THR A 120 6.92 -24.42 9.58
N VAL A 121 7.15 -23.43 8.73
CA VAL A 121 7.49 -22.07 9.09
C VAL A 121 6.35 -21.17 8.60
N HIS A 122 5.77 -20.43 9.52
CA HIS A 122 4.72 -19.46 9.23
C HIS A 122 5.30 -18.05 9.26
N LEU A 123 5.05 -17.31 8.19
CA LEU A 123 5.42 -15.91 7.99
C LEU A 123 4.15 -15.13 7.66
N GLU A 124 4.12 -13.85 7.94
CA GLU A 124 3.05 -12.95 7.51
C GLU A 124 3.66 -11.67 6.96
N HIS A 125 2.90 -10.89 6.21
CA HIS A 125 3.35 -9.58 5.75
C HIS A 125 3.47 -8.63 6.95
N ALA A 126 4.63 -7.97 7.08
CA ALA A 126 4.73 -6.82 7.98
C ALA A 126 3.99 -5.64 7.34
N VAL A 127 3.50 -4.73 8.20
CA VAL A 127 2.83 -3.51 7.76
C VAL A 127 3.45 -2.30 8.45
N THR A 128 3.39 -1.15 7.80
CA THR A 128 3.86 0.13 8.34
C THR A 128 2.77 1.17 8.24
N VAL A 129 2.47 1.85 9.34
CA VAL A 129 1.55 2.99 9.38
C VAL A 129 2.33 4.25 8.97
N ILE A 130 1.77 4.99 8.03
CA ILE A 130 2.32 6.22 7.48
C ILE A 130 1.37 7.37 7.77
N ASP A 131 1.89 8.47 8.32
CA ASP A 131 1.18 9.70 8.64
C ASP A 131 2.13 10.91 8.58
N PRO A 132 1.66 12.16 8.70
CA PRO A 132 2.53 13.34 8.61
C PRO A 132 3.63 13.42 9.67
N GLU A 133 3.49 12.72 10.80
CA GLU A 133 4.52 12.68 11.84
C GLU A 133 5.57 11.60 11.55
N HIS A 134 5.20 10.59 10.77
CA HIS A 134 6.05 9.47 10.34
C HIS A 134 6.03 9.29 8.81
N PRO A 135 6.40 10.33 8.04
CA PRO A 135 6.45 10.24 6.59
C PRO A 135 7.59 9.31 6.14
N GLN A 136 7.49 8.85 4.90
CA GLN A 136 8.54 8.11 4.21
C GLN A 136 8.97 8.86 2.95
N VAL A 137 10.04 8.38 2.31
CA VAL A 137 10.55 8.97 1.07
C VAL A 137 10.09 8.10 -0.11
N PRO A 138 9.20 8.58 -0.99
CA PRO A 138 8.79 7.87 -2.18
C PRO A 138 9.99 7.38 -3.01
N GLY A 139 9.91 6.12 -3.47
CA GLY A 139 10.94 5.50 -4.31
C GLY A 139 12.19 4.97 -3.59
N GLU A 140 12.35 5.26 -2.29
CA GLU A 140 13.35 4.60 -1.44
C GLU A 140 12.85 3.19 -1.03
N PRO A 141 13.76 2.22 -0.83
CA PRO A 141 13.38 0.88 -0.43
C PRO A 141 12.74 0.88 0.97
N ILE A 142 11.67 0.11 1.16
CA ILE A 142 11.03 -0.10 2.46
C ILE A 142 12.03 -0.67 3.48
N ASN A 143 12.90 -1.57 3.02
CA ASN A 143 14.02 -2.08 3.78
C ASN A 143 15.35 -1.54 3.22
N PRO A 144 16.04 -0.60 3.90
CA PRO A 144 17.33 -0.06 3.44
C PRO A 144 18.44 -1.10 3.27
N GLU A 145 18.39 -2.23 3.98
CA GLU A 145 19.36 -3.33 3.82
C GLU A 145 19.12 -4.15 2.54
N TYR A 146 17.97 -3.95 1.90
CA TYR A 146 17.56 -4.63 0.68
C TYR A 146 17.14 -3.61 -0.40
N PRO A 147 18.11 -2.90 -1.03
CA PRO A 147 17.83 -1.76 -1.92
C PRO A 147 17.12 -2.14 -3.23
N GLU A 148 17.19 -3.41 -3.64
CA GLU A 148 16.45 -3.96 -4.78
C GLU A 148 15.01 -4.38 -4.41
N GLY A 149 14.63 -4.20 -3.14
CA GLY A 149 13.32 -4.55 -2.60
C GLY A 149 12.19 -3.61 -3.03
N VAL A 150 11.02 -3.88 -2.46
CA VAL A 150 9.85 -3.02 -2.63
C VAL A 150 10.16 -1.62 -2.09
N LYS A 151 9.68 -0.62 -2.82
CA LYS A 151 9.90 0.79 -2.55
C LYS A 151 8.65 1.43 -2.00
N TRP A 152 8.82 2.47 -1.20
CA TRP A 152 7.73 3.31 -0.75
C TRP A 152 6.96 3.91 -1.93
N PRO A 153 5.60 3.85 -1.92
CA PRO A 153 4.80 4.42 -2.99
C PRO A 153 4.84 5.95 -2.98
N GLU A 154 4.29 6.59 -4.01
CA GLU A 154 4.12 8.05 -4.03
C GLU A 154 3.11 8.51 -2.97
N GLY A 155 3.24 9.76 -2.52
CA GLY A 155 2.31 10.39 -1.58
C GLY A 155 2.46 10.00 -0.10
N VAL A 156 3.51 9.26 0.24
CA VAL A 156 3.85 8.90 1.63
C VAL A 156 4.80 9.90 2.32
N ASP A 157 5.20 10.95 1.61
CA ASP A 157 5.95 12.06 2.18
C ASP A 157 5.02 13.05 2.91
N GLU A 158 5.59 13.94 3.72
CA GLU A 158 4.81 14.90 4.52
C GLU A 158 3.88 15.76 3.64
N GLN A 159 4.32 16.12 2.43
CA GLN A 159 3.53 16.91 1.49
C GLN A 159 2.37 16.11 0.91
N GLY A 160 2.55 14.83 0.58
CA GLY A 160 1.47 13.96 0.13
C GLY A 160 0.44 13.63 1.21
N LEU A 161 0.82 13.76 2.48
CA LEU A 161 -0.02 13.43 3.64
C LEU A 161 -0.68 14.64 4.30
N THR A 162 -0.41 15.85 3.81
CA THR A 162 -0.98 17.09 4.36
C THR A 162 -1.59 17.94 3.27
N ASP A 163 -2.71 18.58 3.61
CA ASP A 163 -3.34 19.58 2.75
C ASP A 163 -3.85 20.74 3.60
N THR A 164 -4.12 21.89 3.00
CA THR A 164 -4.62 23.06 3.72
C THR A 164 -5.56 23.86 2.84
N VAL A 165 -6.77 24.08 3.35
CA VAL A 165 -7.75 24.98 2.74
C VAL A 165 -7.85 26.23 3.60
N LYS A 166 -7.86 27.40 2.96
CA LYS A 166 -7.96 28.70 3.63
C LYS A 166 -9.27 29.38 3.32
N GLU A 167 -9.77 30.12 4.30
CA GLU A 167 -10.84 31.11 4.13
C GLU A 167 -10.25 32.50 4.37
N THR A 168 -10.33 33.37 3.39
CA THR A 168 -9.93 34.78 3.49
C THR A 168 -11.16 35.68 3.40
N ILE A 169 -11.35 36.52 4.41
CA ILE A 169 -12.43 37.51 4.47
C ILE A 169 -11.81 38.90 4.35
N HIS A 170 -12.15 39.60 3.28
CA HIS A 170 -11.76 40.99 3.02
C HIS A 170 -12.82 41.94 3.59
N TYR A 171 -12.37 43.00 4.26
CA TYR A 171 -13.24 44.07 4.77
C TYR A 171 -12.89 45.37 4.07
N LEU A 172 -13.76 45.82 3.18
CA LEU A 172 -13.51 47.02 2.34
C LEU A 172 -14.60 48.07 2.57
N TYR A 173 -14.29 49.33 2.32
CA TYR A 173 -15.29 50.38 2.15
C TYR A 173 -15.86 50.34 0.73
N ASP A 174 -16.93 51.12 0.50
CA ASP A 174 -17.58 51.29 -0.81
C ASP A 174 -16.63 51.77 -1.93
N ASP A 175 -15.60 52.54 -1.57
CA ASP A 175 -14.54 52.99 -2.48
C ASP A 175 -13.45 51.95 -2.77
N GLY A 176 -13.58 50.75 -2.19
CA GLY A 176 -12.63 49.64 -2.32
C GLY A 176 -11.38 49.77 -1.44
N SER A 177 -11.26 50.81 -0.62
CA SER A 177 -10.18 50.92 0.37
C SER A 177 -10.41 49.97 1.55
N ILE A 178 -9.34 49.59 2.24
CA ILE A 178 -9.39 48.62 3.35
C ILE A 178 -10.11 49.24 4.55
N ALA A 179 -11.20 48.61 4.99
CA ALA A 179 -11.98 49.02 6.15
C ALA A 179 -11.46 48.41 7.46
N ALA A 180 -11.05 47.15 7.42
CA ALA A 180 -10.42 46.44 8.52
C ALA A 180 -9.39 45.42 7.99
N PRO A 181 -8.42 44.96 8.81
CA PRO A 181 -7.49 43.91 8.40
C PRO A 181 -8.23 42.64 7.95
N ASN A 182 -7.74 42.00 6.89
CA ASN A 182 -8.30 40.71 6.45
C ASN A 182 -8.25 39.67 7.57
N GLN A 183 -9.26 38.82 7.62
CA GLN A 183 -9.24 37.63 8.46
C GLN A 183 -8.92 36.41 7.60
N VAL A 184 -7.98 35.59 8.05
CA VAL A 184 -7.60 34.33 7.40
C VAL A 184 -7.81 33.20 8.41
N ASN A 185 -8.65 32.24 8.05
CA ASN A 185 -8.85 31.00 8.79
C ASN A 185 -8.28 29.85 7.96
N GLU A 186 -7.83 28.77 8.61
CA GLU A 186 -7.29 27.59 7.93
C GLU A 186 -7.85 26.30 8.53
N ILE A 187 -8.03 25.30 7.67
CA ILE A 187 -8.24 23.91 8.05
C ILE A 187 -7.06 23.12 7.51
N LYS A 188 -6.30 22.50 8.41
CA LYS A 188 -5.26 21.55 8.02
C LYS A 188 -5.88 20.16 7.92
N PHE A 189 -5.70 19.51 6.78
CA PHE A 189 -6.08 18.12 6.58
C PHE A 189 -4.85 17.22 6.71
N THR A 190 -5.03 16.06 7.32
CA THR A 190 -3.99 15.03 7.42
C THR A 190 -4.53 13.71 6.90
N HIS A 191 -3.66 12.93 6.26
CA HIS A 191 -3.96 11.60 5.74
C HIS A 191 -3.11 10.55 6.46
N GLN A 192 -3.73 9.44 6.85
CA GLN A 192 -3.03 8.29 7.41
C GLN A 192 -3.40 7.03 6.63
N MET A 193 -2.38 6.22 6.31
CA MET A 193 -2.55 4.96 5.60
C MET A 193 -1.63 3.88 6.19
N THR A 194 -1.91 2.62 5.89
CA THR A 194 -1.08 1.47 6.26
C THR A 194 -0.63 0.77 5.00
N ILE A 195 0.68 0.61 4.85
CA ILE A 195 1.32 -0.04 3.72
C ILE A 195 1.74 -1.46 4.11
N ASP A 196 1.52 -2.40 3.20
CA ASP A 196 2.03 -3.76 3.27
C ASP A 196 3.48 -3.80 2.76
N ASN A 197 4.41 -4.28 3.58
CA ASN A 197 5.85 -4.18 3.30
C ASN A 197 6.33 -5.19 2.25
N VAL A 198 5.54 -6.23 1.93
CA VAL A 198 5.87 -7.25 0.92
C VAL A 198 5.39 -6.82 -0.47
N THR A 199 4.25 -6.13 -0.53
CA THR A 199 3.60 -5.75 -1.79
C THR A 199 3.75 -4.27 -2.13
N GLY A 200 3.99 -3.41 -1.13
CA GLY A 200 3.99 -1.96 -1.25
C GLY A 200 2.60 -1.36 -1.41
N ALA A 201 1.55 -2.17 -1.27
CA ALA A 201 0.17 -1.74 -1.45
C ALA A 201 -0.39 -1.10 -0.16
N ILE A 202 -1.32 -0.16 -0.34
CA ILE A 202 -2.13 0.37 0.76
C ILE A 202 -3.14 -0.72 1.17
N VAL A 203 -3.05 -1.19 2.41
CA VAL A 203 -3.97 -2.19 2.99
C VAL A 203 -5.02 -1.58 3.92
N GLN A 204 -4.77 -0.35 4.41
CA GLN A 204 -5.76 0.42 5.14
C GLN A 204 -5.58 1.91 4.85
N ASP A 205 -6.68 2.62 4.64
CA ASP A 205 -6.71 4.06 4.37
C ASP A 205 -7.73 4.70 5.33
N GLN A 206 -7.30 5.64 6.16
CA GLN A 206 -8.17 6.35 7.13
C GLN A 206 -8.88 7.57 6.50
N GLY A 207 -8.62 7.84 5.22
CA GLY A 207 -9.05 9.03 4.52
C GLY A 207 -8.41 10.31 5.08
N TRP A 208 -8.79 11.42 4.48
CA TRP A 208 -8.39 12.75 4.94
C TRP A 208 -9.22 13.19 6.14
N GLN A 209 -8.55 13.74 7.15
CA GLN A 209 -9.16 14.23 8.38
C GLN A 209 -8.82 15.71 8.59
N GLY A 210 -9.84 16.56 8.68
CA GLY A 210 -9.66 17.98 9.00
C GLY A 210 -9.40 18.20 10.48
N GLN A 211 -8.45 19.07 10.82
CA GLN A 211 -8.07 19.41 12.19
C GLN A 211 -8.37 20.89 12.48
N PRO A 212 -9.10 21.22 13.56
CA PRO A 212 -9.77 20.31 14.51
C PRO A 212 -11.10 19.73 13.98
N GLN A 213 -11.59 20.25 12.86
CA GLN A 213 -12.85 19.89 12.21
C GLN A 213 -12.79 20.25 10.71
N ASP A 214 -13.74 19.77 9.92
CA ASP A 214 -13.87 20.01 8.48
C ASP A 214 -14.80 21.19 8.15
N SER A 215 -14.80 22.23 8.99
CA SER A 215 -15.70 23.39 8.84
C SER A 215 -15.11 24.71 9.34
N PHE A 216 -15.32 25.78 8.57
CA PHE A 216 -15.10 27.14 9.03
C PHE A 216 -16.30 27.61 9.84
N GLY A 217 -16.06 28.11 11.05
CA GLY A 217 -17.12 28.68 11.89
C GLY A 217 -17.59 30.03 11.38
N ALA A 218 -18.78 30.46 11.80
CA ALA A 218 -19.29 31.80 11.47
C ALA A 218 -18.34 32.90 11.98
N VAL A 219 -18.13 33.93 11.16
CA VAL A 219 -17.25 35.07 11.44
C VAL A 219 -18.07 36.35 11.50
N GLN A 220 -18.03 37.05 12.64
CA GLN A 220 -18.70 38.35 12.78
C GLN A 220 -17.91 39.45 12.06
N SER A 221 -18.63 40.31 11.33
CA SER A 221 -18.04 41.49 10.73
C SER A 221 -17.64 42.50 11.82
N PRO A 222 -16.43 43.09 11.76
CA PRO A 222 -16.00 44.12 12.71
C PRO A 222 -16.97 45.30 12.82
N ASP A 223 -17.18 45.82 14.02
CA ASP A 223 -17.94 47.05 14.21
C ASP A 223 -17.08 48.27 13.83
N ILE A 224 -17.49 49.02 12.80
CA ILE A 224 -16.82 50.25 12.36
C ILE A 224 -17.75 51.45 12.59
N PRO A 225 -17.42 52.38 13.52
CA PRO A 225 -18.29 53.51 13.85
C PRO A 225 -18.68 54.35 12.64
N GLY A 226 -19.99 54.55 12.44
CA GLY A 226 -20.54 55.34 11.34
C GLY A 226 -20.67 54.59 10.01
N TYR A 227 -20.38 53.29 9.98
CA TYR A 227 -20.59 52.43 8.82
C TYR A 227 -21.48 51.23 9.19
N THR A 228 -22.09 50.62 8.17
CA THR A 228 -22.84 49.38 8.29
C THR A 228 -22.31 48.39 7.26
N PRO A 229 -21.92 47.17 7.65
CA PRO A 229 -21.53 46.15 6.70
C PRO A 229 -22.75 45.64 5.93
N ASP A 230 -22.54 45.21 4.68
CA ASP A 230 -23.56 44.55 3.86
C ASP A 230 -24.00 43.20 4.44
N TYR A 231 -23.09 42.47 5.11
CA TYR A 231 -23.40 41.33 5.95
C TYR A 231 -22.84 41.51 7.37
N THR A 232 -23.67 41.27 8.37
CA THR A 232 -23.25 41.33 9.78
C THR A 232 -22.29 40.19 10.16
N GLN A 233 -22.32 39.09 9.40
CA GLN A 233 -21.43 37.94 9.57
C GLN A 233 -21.28 37.17 8.25
N ILE A 234 -20.21 36.40 8.14
CA ILE A 234 -20.12 35.25 7.24
C ILE A 234 -20.62 34.03 8.01
N ASP A 235 -21.55 33.26 7.42
CA ASP A 235 -22.10 32.05 8.03
C ASP A 235 -21.10 30.88 7.99
N THR A 236 -21.33 29.88 8.85
CA THR A 236 -20.52 28.65 8.90
C THR A 236 -20.47 27.94 7.54
N ILE A 237 -19.29 27.46 7.14
CA ILE A 237 -19.06 26.62 5.96
C ILE A 237 -18.75 25.20 6.44
N GLN A 238 -19.61 24.23 6.15
CA GLN A 238 -19.45 22.84 6.57
C GLN A 238 -18.95 21.95 5.45
N HIS A 239 -18.40 20.79 5.83
CA HIS A 239 -17.96 19.74 4.91
C HIS A 239 -16.91 20.23 3.90
N VAL A 240 -16.00 21.08 4.36
CA VAL A 240 -14.81 21.46 3.61
C VAL A 240 -13.99 20.19 3.42
N LYS A 241 -13.68 19.87 2.17
CA LYS A 241 -12.81 18.74 1.83
C LYS A 241 -11.38 19.21 1.66
N HIS A 242 -10.42 18.31 1.82
CA HIS A 242 -9.01 18.62 1.62
C HIS A 242 -8.73 19.22 0.23
N ASP A 243 -9.43 18.74 -0.81
CA ASP A 243 -9.29 19.16 -2.21
C ASP A 243 -10.16 20.37 -2.59
N SER A 244 -10.73 21.07 -1.59
CA SER A 244 -11.49 22.29 -1.84
C SER A 244 -10.55 23.43 -2.27
N GLU A 245 -11.02 24.27 -3.19
CA GLU A 245 -10.33 25.54 -3.45
C GLU A 245 -10.39 26.43 -2.20
N ASP A 246 -9.40 27.33 -2.08
CA ASP A 246 -9.43 28.40 -1.09
C ASP A 246 -10.68 29.27 -1.28
N ILE A 247 -11.21 29.75 -0.16
CA ILE A 247 -12.47 30.47 -0.10
C ILE A 247 -12.18 31.96 0.12
N ASP A 248 -12.51 32.79 -0.86
CA ASP A 248 -12.43 34.25 -0.74
C ASP A 248 -13.82 34.88 -0.56
N LYS A 249 -13.95 35.70 0.48
CA LYS A 249 -15.16 36.49 0.79
C LYS A 249 -14.82 37.96 0.93
N THR A 250 -15.81 38.82 0.70
CA THR A 250 -15.66 40.27 0.88
C THR A 250 -16.90 40.83 1.55
N ILE A 251 -16.69 41.65 2.57
CA ILE A 251 -17.69 42.44 3.28
C ILE A 251 -17.46 43.92 2.94
N ILE A 252 -18.51 44.60 2.50
CA ILE A 252 -18.46 46.02 2.13
C ILE A 252 -19.14 46.89 3.18
N TYR A 253 -18.42 47.89 3.69
CA TYR A 253 -18.91 48.86 4.66
C TYR A 253 -19.39 50.13 3.97
N SER A 254 -20.66 50.46 4.19
CA SER A 254 -21.29 51.66 3.64
C SER A 254 -21.69 52.63 4.74
N LYS A 255 -21.60 53.94 4.49
CA LYS A 255 -22.19 54.95 5.38
C LYS A 255 -23.72 54.95 5.24
N PRO A 256 -24.47 55.25 6.32
CA PRO A 256 -25.88 55.57 6.20
C PRO A 256 -26.04 56.71 5.19
N VAL A 257 -26.93 56.55 4.21
CA VAL A 257 -27.27 57.64 3.30
C VAL A 257 -28.00 58.69 4.12
N ASP A 258 -27.47 59.91 4.21
CA ASP A 258 -28.20 61.05 4.75
C ASP A 258 -29.41 61.31 3.84
N ASN A 259 -30.55 60.71 4.19
CA ASN A 259 -31.82 60.92 3.51
C ASN A 259 -32.37 62.31 3.87
N ASN A 260 -31.71 63.34 3.34
CA ASN A 260 -32.23 64.69 3.22
C ASN A 260 -32.08 65.19 1.77
N HIS A 261 -32.40 64.34 0.80
CA HIS A 261 -33.01 64.78 -0.45
C HIS A 261 -33.77 63.64 -1.13
N GLN A 262 -35.09 63.76 -1.18
CA GLN A 262 -35.96 62.92 -1.99
C GLN A 262 -35.75 63.27 -3.47
N THR A 263 -35.38 62.29 -4.29
CA THR A 263 -35.85 62.16 -5.69
C THR A 263 -35.81 60.70 -6.11
N ASP A 264 -36.98 60.20 -6.49
CA ASP A 264 -37.19 58.90 -7.12
C ASP A 264 -36.37 58.73 -8.41
N THR A 265 -35.65 57.62 -8.54
CA THR A 265 -35.90 56.59 -9.59
C THR A 265 -34.96 55.39 -9.46
N LYS A 266 -35.59 54.24 -9.15
CA LYS A 266 -35.31 52.85 -9.59
C LYS A 266 -33.94 52.20 -9.25
N PRO A 267 -33.93 51.11 -8.44
CA PRO A 267 -32.75 50.25 -8.32
C PRO A 267 -32.53 49.46 -9.62
N THR A 268 -31.33 49.56 -10.17
CA THR A 268 -30.83 48.62 -11.17
C THR A 268 -30.23 47.45 -10.41
N VAL A 269 -30.91 46.31 -10.47
CA VAL A 269 -30.40 45.02 -9.99
C VAL A 269 -29.18 44.66 -10.84
N SER A 270 -28.01 44.60 -10.22
CA SER A 270 -26.85 43.90 -10.74
C SER A 270 -26.53 42.78 -9.76
N GLU A 271 -27.24 41.66 -9.93
CA GLU A 271 -26.89 40.36 -9.38
C GLU A 271 -25.51 39.99 -9.94
N LYS A 272 -24.49 39.99 -9.09
CA LYS A 272 -23.20 39.36 -9.40
C LYS A 272 -23.12 38.06 -8.61
N GLU A 273 -22.96 36.99 -9.37
CA GLU A 273 -22.92 35.57 -8.98
C GLU A 273 -22.20 35.30 -7.66
N GLN A 274 -22.91 34.63 -6.75
CA GLN A 274 -22.31 33.60 -5.92
C GLN A 274 -22.09 32.37 -6.81
N VAL A 275 -20.88 32.18 -7.33
CA VAL A 275 -20.53 30.92 -7.99
C VAL A 275 -20.28 29.88 -6.90
N VAL A 276 -21.30 29.09 -6.61
CA VAL A 276 -21.13 27.78 -5.99
C VAL A 276 -21.10 26.77 -7.13
N GLN A 277 -19.91 26.35 -7.56
CA GLN A 277 -19.81 25.21 -8.47
C GLN A 277 -19.95 23.90 -7.68
N PHE A 278 -21.15 23.33 -7.71
CA PHE A 278 -21.31 21.89 -7.56
C PHE A 278 -21.32 21.25 -8.95
N LYS A 279 -20.32 20.41 -9.25
CA LYS A 279 -20.44 19.43 -10.33
C LYS A 279 -20.94 18.11 -9.72
N HIS A 280 -22.19 17.76 -10.01
CA HIS A 280 -22.67 16.38 -9.96
C HIS A 280 -23.17 16.00 -11.35
N ALA A 281 -22.70 14.87 -11.86
CA ALA A 281 -23.00 14.37 -13.18
C ALA A 281 -24.35 13.62 -13.21
N GLY A 282 -25.29 14.16 -13.97
CA GLY A 282 -26.24 13.41 -14.82
C GLY A 282 -27.35 12.60 -14.16
N GLU A 283 -28.54 13.20 -14.09
CA GLU A 283 -29.83 12.51 -13.94
C GLU A 283 -30.67 12.74 -15.22
N GLN A 284 -31.52 11.78 -15.61
CA GLN A 284 -32.66 12.07 -16.48
C GLN A 284 -33.93 11.38 -15.95
N GLU A 285 -34.82 12.19 -15.39
CA GLU A 285 -36.25 11.91 -15.20
C GLU A 285 -37.07 12.14 -16.47
N THR A 286 -38.25 11.51 -16.55
CA THR A 286 -39.45 12.13 -17.16
C THR A 286 -40.73 11.86 -16.34
N SER A 287 -41.24 12.92 -15.70
CA SER A 287 -42.65 13.37 -15.51
C SER A 287 -43.77 12.50 -14.88
N ASN A 288 -44.18 12.92 -13.66
CA ASN A 288 -45.44 12.91 -12.84
C ASN A 288 -46.84 12.52 -13.44
N PRO A 289 -47.91 12.19 -12.64
CA PRO A 289 -48.30 12.83 -11.34
C PRO A 289 -49.00 12.00 -10.20
N VAL A 290 -48.81 12.49 -8.95
CA VAL A 290 -49.68 12.55 -7.73
C VAL A 290 -50.49 11.33 -7.24
N ALA A 291 -50.15 10.84 -6.03
CA ALA A 291 -51.08 10.25 -5.03
C ALA A 291 -50.57 10.45 -3.57
N LEU A 292 -51.49 10.68 -2.62
CA LEU A 292 -51.30 10.96 -1.18
C LEU A 292 -50.84 9.71 -0.35
N PRO A 293 -50.38 9.87 0.91
CA PRO A 293 -49.33 9.05 1.50
C PRO A 293 -49.87 7.81 2.23
N GLN A 294 -49.11 6.71 2.20
CA GLN A 294 -49.24 5.65 3.21
C GLN A 294 -47.90 5.04 3.62
N THR A 295 -47.91 4.70 4.89
CA THR A 295 -46.91 4.18 5.82
C THR A 295 -46.41 2.77 5.51
N GLY A 296 -45.19 2.45 5.91
CA GLY A 296 -44.76 1.08 6.19
C GLY A 296 -43.29 0.84 5.90
N GLN A 297 -42.60 0.20 6.86
CA GLN A 297 -41.36 -0.58 6.67
C GLN A 297 -41.49 -1.47 5.38
N ASP A 298 -40.48 -2.03 4.71
CA ASP A 298 -39.28 -2.74 5.14
C ASP A 298 -38.38 -3.02 3.89
N ASN A 299 -37.07 -2.89 4.06
CA ASN A 299 -35.97 -3.76 3.60
C ASN A 299 -36.16 -4.62 2.33
N HIS A 300 -35.52 -4.26 1.19
CA HIS A 300 -34.79 -5.20 0.29
C HIS A 300 -34.12 -4.49 -0.92
N TRP A 301 -32.80 -4.59 -1.08
CA TRP A 301 -32.12 -4.85 -2.37
C TRP A 301 -30.68 -5.35 -2.10
N GLN A 302 -30.50 -6.67 -2.11
CA GLN A 302 -29.88 -7.46 -3.18
C GLN A 302 -28.33 -7.43 -3.21
N THR A 303 -27.77 -8.37 -2.47
CA THR A 303 -26.61 -9.17 -2.85
C THR A 303 -26.77 -9.79 -4.23
N SER A 304 -25.75 -9.72 -5.11
CA SER A 304 -25.33 -10.82 -5.99
C SER A 304 -24.08 -10.49 -6.83
N ILE A 305 -23.01 -11.25 -6.56
CA ILE A 305 -22.17 -12.01 -7.52
C ILE A 305 -21.36 -11.21 -8.55
N TYR A 306 -20.02 -11.26 -8.46
CA TYR A 306 -19.17 -11.88 -9.49
C TYR A 306 -17.83 -12.38 -8.91
N LEU A 307 -17.66 -13.69 -8.98
CA LEU A 307 -16.42 -14.45 -8.82
C LEU A 307 -16.22 -15.17 -10.17
N LEU A 308 -14.95 -15.28 -10.59
CA LEU A 308 -14.38 -16.05 -11.70
C LEU A 308 -14.08 -15.28 -13.00
N LEU A 309 -12.77 -15.22 -13.29
CA LEU A 309 -12.22 -15.84 -14.50
C LEU A 309 -10.71 -16.08 -14.31
N SER A 310 -10.31 -17.35 -14.30
CA SER A 310 -8.93 -17.82 -14.46
C SER A 310 -8.77 -18.52 -15.83
N LEU A 311 -7.61 -18.29 -16.45
CA LEU A 311 -6.91 -19.06 -17.53
C LEU A 311 -7.69 -19.25 -18.86
N VAL A 312 -7.15 -19.11 -20.09
CA VAL A 312 -5.90 -19.63 -20.71
C VAL A 312 -5.70 -18.89 -22.05
N MET A 313 -4.46 -18.58 -22.49
CA MET A 313 -3.99 -18.95 -23.85
C MET A 313 -2.51 -18.66 -24.14
N SER A 314 -1.90 -19.65 -24.76
CA SER A 314 -0.52 -19.72 -25.24
C SER A 314 -0.44 -19.48 -26.76
N LEU A 315 0.76 -19.10 -27.21
CA LEU A 315 1.39 -19.25 -28.55
C LEU A 315 1.13 -18.23 -29.70
N ALA A 316 2.25 -17.58 -30.06
CA ALA A 316 2.83 -17.34 -31.40
C ALA A 316 2.36 -16.18 -32.31
N ILE A 317 3.35 -15.42 -32.82
CA ILE A 317 3.57 -14.80 -34.17
C ILE A 317 4.78 -13.83 -33.96
N VAL A 318 6.05 -14.09 -34.32
CA VAL A 318 6.80 -14.32 -35.58
C VAL A 318 6.73 -13.17 -36.62
N TRP A 319 7.93 -12.64 -36.93
CA TRP A 319 8.43 -11.83 -38.08
C TRP A 319 8.60 -10.31 -37.94
N ILE A 320 9.86 -9.86 -37.72
CA ILE A 320 10.62 -9.06 -38.71
C ILE A 320 12.09 -9.58 -38.75
N MET A 321 12.59 -9.86 -39.95
CA MET A 321 13.95 -10.29 -40.35
C MET A 321 14.58 -9.16 -41.23
N PRO A 322 15.82 -9.24 -41.79
CA PRO A 322 17.16 -9.36 -41.21
C PRO A 322 18.16 -8.30 -41.76
N TRP A 323 19.42 -8.37 -41.29
CA TRP A 323 20.70 -8.03 -41.99
C TRP A 323 21.39 -6.67 -41.76
N LEU A 324 22.59 -6.73 -41.15
CA LEU A 324 23.87 -6.16 -41.62
C LEU A 324 25.00 -6.64 -40.68
N LYS A 325 25.67 -7.76 -41.00
CA LYS A 325 26.98 -7.86 -41.68
C LYS A 325 28.19 -7.39 -40.84
N LYS A 326 28.97 -8.39 -40.43
CA LYS A 326 30.43 -8.42 -40.17
C LYS A 326 31.22 -7.12 -40.43
N SER A 327 32.04 -6.74 -39.44
CA SER A 327 33.43 -6.36 -39.71
C SER A 327 34.35 -6.64 -38.52
N LYS A 328 35.37 -7.47 -38.80
CA LYS A 328 36.66 -7.70 -38.10
C LYS A 328 36.61 -8.24 -36.69
#